data_AF-A0A258LJU8-F1
#
_entry.id   AF-A0A258LJU8-F1
#
_cell.length_a   1.000
_cell.length_b   1.000
_cell.length_c   1.000
_cell.angle_alpha   90.00
_cell.angle_beta   90.00
_cell.angle_gamma   90.00
#
_symmetry.space_group_name_H-M   'P 1'
#
loop_
_entity.id
_entity.type
_entity.pdbx_description
1 polymer ?
#
loop_
_entity_poly.entity_id
_entity_poly.type
_entity_poly.pdbx_seq_one_letter_code
_entity_poly.pdbx_strand_id
1 'polypeptide(L)'
;WLAGSYEEGPPSITDLAVRDRRWCQGNLQHAAVLPARGLTFVSRLHLLTGIGSYITAPLWLAMLVTGLLISIQARFVPPDYFPDGFSLFPSWPAQDPVRAAWVFVGTMSLLLAPKFLSYLLMLADRRRRRGFGVVAGFFGMLVEIVLSGLLAPVMMLVQSGGVLAILLGRDSGWNPQRRDDGSIPFLDVVSRYGGYVLLGVLLGWLAYLISPPLFWWMSPVILGLVLAVPLASLTASRAAGEVTRRLGLLTVPEEREPPPVLGAAAQALARSGGGEPGDGVARLAGDAALLAAHRAFLPAGGTRPKGDHAPERLVARAKVSDAPDLAAALRSLTPREKAAALSDAPALERLMELAGHRARA
;
A
#
# COMPACT_ATOMS: atom_id res chain seq x y z
N TRP A 1 -8.51 -14.05 1.18
CA TRP A 1 -9.20 -13.96 -0.12
C TRP A 1 -10.69 -13.99 0.11
N LEU A 2 -11.39 -12.90 -0.18
CA LEU A 2 -12.85 -12.87 -0.23
C LEU A 2 -13.25 -13.34 -1.62
N ALA A 3 -13.87 -14.52 -1.71
CA ALA A 3 -14.31 -15.06 -3.00
C ALA A 3 -15.32 -14.10 -3.65
N GLY A 4 -15.09 -13.74 -4.92
CA GLY A 4 -15.94 -12.82 -5.68
C GLY A 4 -15.54 -11.34 -5.60
N SER A 5 -14.49 -10.98 -4.84
CA SER A 5 -13.85 -9.67 -4.96
C SER A 5 -12.72 -9.73 -5.98
N TYR A 6 -12.72 -8.77 -6.90
CA TYR A 6 -11.71 -8.61 -7.95
C TYR A 6 -11.04 -7.23 -7.87
N GLU A 7 -10.95 -6.66 -6.67
CA GLU A 7 -10.22 -5.42 -6.45
C GLU A 7 -8.73 -5.63 -6.71
N GLU A 8 -8.14 -4.73 -7.51
CA GLU A 8 -6.73 -4.77 -7.83
C GLU A 8 -5.89 -4.11 -6.72
N GLY A 9 -4.66 -4.63 -6.56
CA GLY A 9 -3.67 -4.04 -5.68
C GLY A 9 -3.07 -2.74 -6.26
N PRO A 10 -2.28 -2.01 -5.47
CA PRO A 10 -1.53 -0.87 -5.97
C PRO A 10 -0.52 -1.32 -7.04
N PRO A 11 -0.39 -0.60 -8.17
CA PRO A 11 0.42 -1.05 -9.31
C PRO A 11 1.93 -0.91 -9.09
N SER A 12 2.35 -0.23 -8.03
CA SER A 12 3.76 -0.04 -7.70
C SER A 12 4.00 -0.10 -6.19
N ILE A 13 5.25 -0.31 -5.78
CA ILE A 13 5.64 -0.25 -4.37
C ILE A 13 5.48 1.16 -3.78
N THR A 14 5.56 2.17 -4.64
CA THR A 14 5.34 3.58 -4.31
C THR A 14 3.89 3.83 -3.92
N ASP A 15 2.96 3.30 -4.71
CA ASP A 15 1.53 3.35 -4.45
C ASP A 15 1.14 2.52 -3.23
N LEU A 16 1.77 1.35 -3.08
CA LEU A 16 1.64 0.53 -1.89
C LEU A 16 2.05 1.29 -0.64
N ALA A 17 3.20 1.98 -0.65
CA ALA A 17 3.69 2.77 0.47
C ALA A 17 2.74 3.93 0.84
N VAL A 18 2.13 4.60 -0.15
CA VAL A 18 1.14 5.66 0.11
C VAL A 18 -0.10 5.08 0.78
N ARG A 19 -0.62 3.96 0.28
CA ARG A 19 -1.76 3.27 0.88
C ARG A 19 -1.44 2.78 2.29
N ASP A 20 -0.28 2.15 2.45
CA ASP A 20 0.19 1.60 3.72
C ASP A 20 0.39 2.68 4.78
N ARG A 21 0.81 3.90 4.40
CA ARG A 21 0.88 5.03 5.32
C ARG A 21 -0.49 5.39 5.93
N ARG A 22 -1.55 5.36 5.13
CA ARG A 22 -2.93 5.61 5.63
C ARG A 22 -3.38 4.50 6.57
N TRP A 23 -3.08 3.25 6.23
CA TRP A 23 -3.36 2.10 7.09
C TRP A 23 -2.56 2.15 8.39
N CYS A 24 -1.29 2.57 8.35
CA CYS A 24 -0.45 2.81 9.52
C CYS A 24 -1.11 3.83 10.45
N GLN A 25 -1.53 4.98 9.92
CA GLN A 25 -2.21 6.01 10.71
C GLN A 25 -3.49 5.51 11.35
N GLY A 26 -4.37 4.85 10.59
CA GLY A 26 -5.61 4.27 11.14
C GLY A 26 -5.32 3.23 12.23
N ASN A 27 -4.33 2.36 12.03
CA ASN A 27 -3.97 1.37 13.03
C ASN A 27 -3.35 1.99 14.29
N LEU A 28 -2.53 3.03 14.17
CA LEU A 28 -1.98 3.73 15.34
C LEU A 28 -3.07 4.49 16.12
N GLN A 29 -4.11 5.00 15.44
CA GLN A 29 -5.26 5.61 16.10
C GLN A 29 -6.03 4.63 16.99
N HIS A 30 -5.99 3.33 16.69
CA HIS A 30 -6.58 2.31 17.56
C HIS A 30 -5.99 2.29 18.98
N ALA A 31 -4.78 2.83 19.20
CA ALA A 31 -4.21 2.97 20.54
C ALA A 31 -5.11 3.82 21.45
N ALA A 32 -5.78 4.84 20.92
CA ALA A 32 -6.73 5.67 21.67
C ALA A 32 -8.06 4.96 21.95
N VAL A 33 -8.44 4.00 21.11
CA VAL A 33 -9.65 3.17 21.27
C VAL A 33 -9.40 2.00 22.22
N LEU A 34 -8.15 1.56 22.35
CA LEU A 34 -7.77 0.43 23.18
C LEU A 34 -8.36 0.51 24.60
N PRO A 35 -8.30 1.62 25.36
CA PRO A 35 -8.87 1.69 26.71
C PRO A 35 -10.40 1.80 26.78
N ALA A 36 -11.12 1.84 25.64
CA ALA A 36 -12.57 2.00 25.62
C ALA A 36 -13.28 0.86 26.38
N ARG A 37 -14.34 1.22 27.12
CA ARG A 37 -15.19 0.25 27.85
C ARG A 37 -16.05 -0.53 26.85
N GLY A 38 -16.37 -1.78 27.19
CA GLY A 38 -17.22 -2.66 26.36
C GLY A 38 -16.47 -3.50 25.31
N LEU A 39 -15.16 -3.31 25.13
CA LEU A 39 -14.35 -4.17 24.26
C LEU A 39 -13.93 -5.46 24.96
N THR A 40 -14.20 -6.59 24.30
CA THR A 40 -13.71 -7.93 24.72
C THR A 40 -12.18 -8.02 24.63
N PHE A 41 -11.59 -8.98 25.35
CA PHE A 41 -10.14 -9.23 25.28
C PHE A 41 -9.67 -9.54 23.86
N VAL A 42 -10.42 -10.36 23.12
CA VAL A 42 -10.09 -10.73 21.73
C VAL A 42 -10.08 -9.49 20.82
N SER A 43 -11.06 -8.59 20.98
CA SER A 43 -11.09 -7.33 20.24
C SER A 43 -9.85 -6.47 20.53
N ARG A 44 -9.42 -6.40 21.79
CA ARG A 44 -8.20 -5.66 22.17
C ARG A 44 -6.95 -6.29 21.56
N LEU A 45 -6.85 -7.61 21.57
CA LEU A 45 -5.73 -8.32 20.96
C LEU A 45 -5.67 -8.07 19.45
N HIS A 46 -6.82 -8.02 18.77
CA HIS A 46 -6.88 -7.67 17.35
C HIS A 46 -6.36 -6.24 17.09
N LEU A 47 -6.80 -5.26 17.88
CA LEU A 47 -6.29 -3.88 17.79
C LEU A 47 -4.78 -3.81 18.07
N LEU A 48 -4.30 -4.51 19.10
CA LEU A 48 -2.88 -4.59 19.43
C LEU A 48 -2.06 -5.24 18.31
N THR A 49 -2.60 -6.24 17.63
CA THR A 49 -1.92 -6.89 16.50
C THR A 49 -1.79 -5.92 15.33
N GLY A 50 -2.84 -5.13 15.03
CA GLY A 50 -2.81 -4.09 14.01
C GLY A 50 -1.85 -2.94 14.33
N ILE A 51 -1.76 -2.53 15.61
CA ILE A 51 -0.74 -1.56 16.05
C ILE A 51 0.66 -2.17 15.93
N GLY A 52 0.84 -3.39 16.44
CA GLY A 52 2.11 -4.10 16.48
C GLY A 52 2.70 -4.38 15.11
N SER A 53 1.86 -4.62 14.08
CA SER A 53 2.35 -4.83 12.72
C SER A 53 3.12 -3.63 12.17
N TYR A 54 2.80 -2.41 12.60
CA TYR A 54 3.53 -1.20 12.21
C TYR A 54 4.67 -0.84 13.15
N ILE A 55 4.53 -1.08 14.47
CA ILE A 55 5.59 -0.81 15.45
C ILE A 55 6.78 -1.78 15.29
N THR A 56 6.56 -2.97 14.72
CA THR A 56 7.65 -3.94 14.50
C THR A 56 8.72 -3.42 13.54
N ALA A 57 8.37 -2.59 12.56
CA ALA A 57 9.34 -1.99 11.63
C ALA A 57 10.37 -1.08 12.31
N PRO A 58 10.01 -0.06 13.11
CA PRO A 58 10.98 0.75 13.85
C PRO A 58 11.72 -0.05 14.92
N LEU A 59 11.12 -1.08 15.52
CA LEU A 59 11.83 -1.99 16.44
C LEU A 59 12.91 -2.80 15.71
N TRP A 60 12.63 -3.28 14.49
CA TRP A 60 13.62 -3.96 13.67
C TRP A 60 14.75 -3.01 13.26
N LEU A 61 14.43 -1.78 12.87
CA LEU A 61 15.44 -0.76 12.60
C LEU A 61 16.31 -0.46 13.83
N ALA A 62 15.69 -0.29 15.00
CA ALA A 62 16.40 -0.09 16.26
C ALA A 62 17.32 -1.27 16.58
N MET A 63 16.85 -2.51 16.40
CA MET A 63 17.66 -3.72 16.57
C MET A 63 18.90 -3.72 15.66
N LEU A 64 18.76 -3.32 14.39
CA LEU A 64 19.90 -3.21 13.46
C LEU A 64 20.90 -2.14 13.89
N VAL A 65 20.41 -0.97 14.30
CA VAL A 65 21.27 0.12 14.80
C VAL A 65 22.00 -0.29 16.08
N THR A 66 21.30 -0.87 17.05
CA THR A 66 21.89 -1.37 18.29
C THR A 66 22.91 -2.46 18.01
N GLY A 67 22.62 -3.41 17.10
CA GLY A 67 23.57 -4.44 16.69
C GLY A 67 24.84 -3.87 16.06
N LEU A 68 24.71 -2.83 15.24
CA LEU A 68 25.85 -2.12 14.67
C LEU A 68 26.67 -1.39 15.76
N LEU A 69 26.02 -0.72 16.70
CA LEU A 69 26.67 -0.04 17.83
C LEU A 69 27.43 -1.02 18.74
N ILE A 70 26.83 -2.17 19.05
CA ILE A 70 27.50 -3.24 19.82
C ILE A 70 28.72 -3.76 19.06
N SER A 71 28.61 -3.92 17.74
CA SER A 71 29.75 -4.36 16.90
C SER A 71 30.88 -3.34 16.87
N ILE A 72 30.55 -2.03 16.84
CA ILE A 72 31.53 -0.95 16.97
C ILE A 72 32.18 -0.99 18.35
N GLN A 73 31.38 -1.10 19.43
CA GLN A 73 31.88 -1.18 20.79
C GLN A 73 32.85 -2.36 20.96
N ALA A 74 32.48 -3.55 20.49
CA ALA A 74 33.31 -4.75 20.59
C ALA A 74 34.66 -4.62 19.85
N ARG A 75 34.75 -3.73 18.85
CA ARG A 75 36.01 -3.45 18.16
C ARG A 75 36.95 -2.55 18.96
N PHE A 76 36.40 -1.57 19.69
CA PHE A 76 37.19 -0.57 20.41
C PHE A 76 37.35 -0.87 21.91
N VAL A 77 36.48 -1.69 22.48
CA VAL A 77 36.49 -2.11 23.88
C VAL A 77 36.77 -3.61 23.91
N PRO A 78 38.04 -4.02 24.06
CA PRO A 78 38.36 -5.43 24.19
C PRO A 78 37.70 -6.00 25.44
N PRO A 79 37.21 -7.26 25.41
CA PRO A 79 36.65 -7.90 26.58
C PRO A 79 37.70 -8.01 27.68
N ASP A 80 37.32 -7.58 28.89
CA ASP A 80 38.12 -7.76 30.09
C ASP A 80 37.85 -9.16 30.66
N TYR A 81 38.81 -10.07 30.44
CA TYR A 81 38.74 -11.45 30.92
C TYR A 81 39.13 -11.59 32.40
N PHE A 82 39.81 -10.57 32.95
CA PHE A 82 40.39 -10.58 34.29
C PHE A 82 40.13 -9.22 34.99
N PRO A 83 38.87 -8.92 35.35
CA PRO A 83 38.54 -7.68 36.03
C PRO A 83 39.21 -7.59 37.40
N ASP A 84 39.50 -6.38 37.88
CA ASP A 84 40.22 -6.06 39.14
C ASP A 84 39.53 -6.54 40.45
N GLY A 85 38.52 -7.44 40.37
CA GLY A 85 37.85 -8.06 41.50
C GLY A 85 38.29 -9.51 41.74
N PHE A 86 38.01 -10.03 42.95
CA PHE A 86 38.26 -11.45 43.23
C PHE A 86 37.35 -12.34 42.38
N SER A 87 37.91 -13.00 41.38
CA SER A 87 37.24 -14.02 40.58
C SER A 87 38.06 -15.30 40.57
N LEU A 88 37.41 -16.44 40.81
CA LEU A 88 38.04 -17.77 40.74
C LEU A 88 38.24 -18.25 39.29
N PHE A 89 37.55 -17.63 38.32
CA PHE A 89 37.58 -18.01 36.91
C PHE A 89 37.57 -16.78 35.98
N PRO A 90 38.12 -16.86 34.76
CA PRO A 90 38.02 -15.78 33.77
C PRO A 90 36.57 -15.49 33.37
N SER A 91 36.25 -14.22 33.13
CA SER A 91 34.97 -13.81 32.54
C SER A 91 35.00 -14.01 31.02
N TRP A 92 34.49 -15.15 30.56
CA TRP A 92 34.37 -15.43 29.13
C TRP A 92 33.22 -14.63 28.49
N PRO A 93 33.45 -13.97 27.34
CA PRO A 93 32.38 -13.33 26.58
C PRO A 93 31.28 -14.35 26.22
N ALA A 94 30.04 -14.08 26.61
CA ALA A 94 28.90 -14.98 26.41
C ALA A 94 28.31 -14.93 24.98
N GLN A 95 29.15 -14.88 23.95
CA GLN A 95 28.72 -14.95 22.55
C GLN A 95 28.78 -16.41 22.06
N ASP A 96 27.63 -17.09 22.10
CA ASP A 96 27.52 -18.48 21.61
C ASP A 96 27.04 -18.50 20.15
N PRO A 97 27.94 -18.74 19.17
CA PRO A 97 27.59 -18.71 17.75
C PRO A 97 26.63 -19.85 17.35
N VAL A 98 26.63 -20.97 18.08
CA VAL A 98 25.73 -22.10 17.82
C VAL A 98 24.31 -21.73 18.22
N ARG A 99 24.13 -21.10 19.39
CA ARG A 99 22.81 -20.58 19.79
C ARG A 99 22.31 -19.51 18.83
N ALA A 100 23.17 -18.59 18.39
CA ALA A 100 22.81 -17.58 17.40
C ALA A 100 22.34 -18.23 16.08
N ALA A 101 23.02 -19.28 15.62
CA ALA A 101 22.60 -20.04 14.44
C ALA A 101 21.23 -20.71 14.62
N TRP A 102 20.94 -21.29 15.79
CA TRP A 102 19.62 -21.87 16.06
C TRP A 102 18.50 -20.84 16.12
N VAL A 103 18.75 -19.66 16.71
CA VAL A 103 17.80 -18.54 16.68
C VAL A 103 17.53 -18.09 15.24
N PHE A 104 18.58 -18.02 14.41
CA PHE A 104 18.44 -17.72 12.98
C PHE A 104 17.60 -18.78 12.25
N VAL A 105 17.90 -20.07 12.42
CA VAL A 105 17.15 -21.18 11.80
C VAL A 105 15.69 -21.17 12.25
N GLY A 106 15.42 -20.96 13.53
CA GLY A 106 14.05 -20.85 14.05
C GLY A 106 13.28 -19.68 13.44
N THR A 107 13.93 -18.52 13.33
CA THR A 107 13.35 -17.32 12.71
C THR A 107 13.08 -17.53 11.22
N MET A 108 14.04 -18.05 10.46
CA MET A 108 13.87 -18.35 9.04
C MET A 108 12.77 -19.37 8.79
N SER A 109 12.68 -20.39 9.64
CA SER A 109 11.61 -21.39 9.57
C SER A 109 10.24 -20.74 9.76
N LEU A 110 10.08 -19.87 10.75
CA LEU A 110 8.82 -19.16 11.01
C LEU A 110 8.42 -18.24 9.84
N LEU A 111 9.39 -17.56 9.21
CA LEU A 111 9.13 -16.65 8.10
C LEU A 111 8.81 -17.38 6.79
N LEU A 112 9.49 -18.49 6.50
CA LEU A 112 9.40 -19.18 5.22
C LEU A 112 8.38 -20.33 5.22
N ALA A 113 8.15 -20.99 6.35
CA ALA A 113 7.25 -22.15 6.43
C ALA A 113 5.84 -21.88 5.87
N PRO A 114 5.18 -20.72 6.12
CA PRO A 114 3.86 -20.46 5.55
C PRO A 114 3.85 -20.42 4.02
N LYS A 115 4.95 -19.97 3.39
CA LYS A 115 5.08 -19.92 1.93
C LYS A 115 5.20 -21.33 1.35
N PHE A 116 6.07 -22.17 1.93
CA PHE A 116 6.20 -23.57 1.53
C PHE A 116 4.91 -24.36 1.77
N LEU A 117 4.24 -24.15 2.91
CA LEU A 117 2.94 -24.77 3.19
C LEU A 117 1.88 -24.35 2.17
N SER A 118 1.86 -23.06 1.79
CA SER A 118 0.94 -22.57 0.75
C SER A 118 1.21 -23.23 -0.61
N TYR A 119 2.48 -23.46 -0.96
CA TYR A 119 2.84 -24.22 -2.16
C TYR A 119 2.38 -25.68 -2.08
N LEU A 120 2.57 -26.37 -0.95
CA LEU A 120 2.08 -27.74 -0.76
C LEU A 120 0.55 -27.83 -0.84
N LEU A 121 -0.16 -26.89 -0.23
CA LEU A 121 -1.62 -26.79 -0.33
C LEU A 121 -2.08 -26.51 -1.77
N MET A 122 -1.34 -25.68 -2.52
CA MET A 122 -1.58 -25.44 -3.95
C MET A 122 -1.43 -26.72 -4.77
N LEU A 123 -0.50 -27.63 -4.43
CA LEU A 123 -0.33 -28.91 -5.12
C LEU A 123 -1.48 -29.88 -4.85
N ALA A 124 -2.09 -29.83 -3.67
CA ALA A 124 -3.22 -30.68 -3.29
C ALA A 124 -4.51 -30.33 -4.06
N ASP A 125 -4.71 -29.06 -4.41
CA ASP A 125 -5.88 -28.59 -5.17
C ASP A 125 -5.63 -28.68 -6.69
N ARG A 126 -6.39 -29.52 -7.39
CA ARG A 126 -6.27 -29.75 -8.84
C ARG A 126 -6.49 -28.48 -9.66
N ARG A 127 -7.40 -27.60 -9.26
CA ARG A 127 -7.71 -26.34 -9.97
C ARG A 127 -6.54 -25.37 -9.81
N ARG A 128 -6.07 -25.16 -8.58
CA ARG A 128 -4.91 -24.29 -8.29
C ARG A 128 -3.65 -24.82 -8.96
N ARG A 129 -3.38 -26.12 -8.88
CA ARG A 129 -2.23 -26.75 -9.53
C ARG A 129 -2.21 -26.53 -11.04
N ARG A 130 -3.35 -26.57 -11.72
CA ARG A 130 -3.46 -26.24 -13.16
C ARG A 130 -3.30 -24.73 -13.42
N GLY A 131 -3.88 -23.90 -12.57
CA GLY A 131 -3.83 -22.44 -12.69
C GLY A 131 -2.46 -21.82 -12.45
N PHE A 132 -1.72 -22.28 -11.44
CA PHE A 132 -0.35 -21.80 -11.15
C PHE A 132 0.71 -22.60 -11.93
N GLY A 133 0.54 -23.91 -12.05
CA GLY A 133 1.56 -24.85 -12.54
C GLY A 133 2.52 -25.31 -11.44
N VAL A 134 2.98 -26.56 -11.51
CA VAL A 134 3.82 -27.17 -10.45
C VAL A 134 5.23 -26.54 -10.42
N VAL A 135 5.92 -26.56 -11.56
CA VAL A 135 7.30 -26.05 -11.69
C VAL A 135 7.32 -24.52 -11.65
N ALA A 136 6.43 -23.89 -12.44
CA ALA A 136 6.31 -22.43 -12.46
C ALA A 136 5.88 -21.87 -11.08
N GLY A 137 5.00 -22.55 -10.35
CA GLY A 137 4.63 -22.18 -8.99
C GLY A 137 5.80 -22.27 -8.00
N PHE A 138 6.65 -23.28 -8.11
CA PHE A 138 7.83 -23.42 -7.25
C PHE A 138 8.84 -22.28 -7.48
N PHE A 139 9.23 -22.05 -8.73
CA PHE A 139 10.15 -20.95 -9.05
C PHE A 139 9.51 -19.58 -8.83
N GLY A 140 8.20 -19.44 -9.04
CA GLY A 140 7.46 -18.22 -8.69
C GLY A 140 7.52 -17.92 -7.20
N MET A 141 7.32 -18.92 -6.34
CA MET A 141 7.50 -18.79 -4.89
C MET A 141 8.93 -18.37 -4.53
N LEU A 142 9.96 -18.98 -5.13
CA LEU A 142 11.36 -18.59 -4.87
C LEU A 142 11.65 -17.15 -5.30
N VAL A 143 11.21 -16.75 -6.48
CA VAL A 143 11.34 -15.38 -6.98
C VAL A 143 10.63 -14.41 -6.04
N GLU A 144 9.42 -14.75 -5.58
CA GLU A 144 8.69 -13.92 -4.63
C GLU A 144 9.40 -13.82 -3.27
N ILE A 145 9.98 -14.90 -2.74
CA ILE A 145 10.79 -14.88 -1.51
C ILE A 145 11.98 -13.93 -1.66
N VAL A 146 12.70 -14.01 -2.78
CA VAL A 146 13.86 -13.15 -3.05
C VAL A 146 13.42 -11.69 -3.20
N LEU A 147 12.40 -11.40 -4.02
CA LEU A 147 11.92 -10.03 -4.22
C LEU A 147 11.36 -9.42 -2.94
N SER A 148 10.51 -10.14 -2.20
CA SER A 148 9.96 -9.66 -0.93
C SER A 148 11.04 -9.47 0.13
N GLY A 149 12.00 -10.39 0.22
CA GLY A 149 13.14 -10.28 1.13
C GLY A 149 14.03 -9.07 0.83
N LEU A 150 14.33 -8.80 -0.43
CA LEU A 150 15.11 -7.63 -0.84
C LEU A 150 14.34 -6.31 -0.65
N LEU A 151 13.01 -6.32 -0.78
CA LEU A 151 12.18 -5.14 -0.56
C LEU A 151 11.91 -4.86 0.93
N ALA A 152 12.02 -5.87 1.81
CA ALA A 152 11.70 -5.73 3.22
C ALA A 152 12.49 -4.61 3.95
N PRO A 153 13.81 -4.43 3.74
CA PRO A 153 14.55 -3.30 4.32
C PRO A 153 14.05 -1.93 3.87
N VAL A 154 13.64 -1.80 2.60
CA VAL A 154 13.08 -0.55 2.05
C VAL A 154 11.74 -0.28 2.73
N MET A 155 10.87 -1.29 2.80
CA MET A 155 9.57 -1.17 3.47
C MET A 155 9.71 -0.89 4.97
N MET A 156 10.72 -1.46 5.65
CA MET A 156 11.04 -1.16 7.04
C MET A 156 11.32 0.33 7.25
N LEU A 157 12.13 0.95 6.39
CA LEU A 157 12.43 2.38 6.48
C LEU A 157 11.21 3.25 6.18
N VAL A 158 10.42 2.88 5.15
CA VAL A 158 9.16 3.55 4.81
C VAL A 158 8.18 3.51 5.98
N GLN A 159 7.96 2.33 6.58
CA GLN A 159 7.04 2.15 7.70
C GLN A 159 7.55 2.85 8.96
N SER A 160 8.85 2.77 9.27
CA SER A 160 9.46 3.46 10.41
C SER A 160 9.32 4.98 10.29
N GLY A 161 9.57 5.54 9.09
CA GLY A 161 9.35 6.95 8.82
C GLY A 161 7.88 7.35 8.88
N GLY A 162 6.97 6.46 8.42
CA GLY A 162 5.52 6.62 8.55
C GLY A 162 5.08 6.74 10.01
N VAL A 163 5.47 5.78 10.85
CA VAL A 163 5.19 5.77 12.30
C VAL A 163 5.72 7.04 12.95
N LEU A 164 6.99 7.41 12.71
CA LEU A 164 7.58 8.62 13.28
C LEU A 164 6.83 9.89 12.87
N ALA A 165 6.47 10.01 11.59
CA ALA A 165 5.72 11.16 11.09
C ALA A 165 4.34 11.28 11.75
N ILE A 166 3.62 10.16 11.92
CA ILE A 166 2.30 10.13 12.57
C ILE A 166 2.41 10.51 14.05
N LEU A 167 3.42 10.00 14.76
CA LEU A 167 3.69 10.37 16.15
C LEU A 167 4.04 11.86 16.30
N LEU A 168 4.67 12.47 15.29
CA LEU A 168 4.93 13.91 15.20
C LEU A 168 3.69 14.73 14.75
N GLY A 169 2.52 14.11 14.60
CA GLY A 169 1.27 14.79 14.22
C GLY A 169 1.14 15.11 12.72
N ARG A 170 1.99 14.53 11.85
CA ARG A 170 1.90 14.74 10.39
C ARG A 170 0.89 13.76 9.80
N ASP A 171 -0.22 14.29 9.31
CA ASP A 171 -1.25 13.52 8.62
C ASP A 171 -0.73 12.91 7.30
N SER A 172 -1.36 11.82 6.87
CA SER A 172 -1.09 11.16 5.59
C SER A 172 -1.80 11.83 4.43
N GLY A 173 -2.88 12.58 4.71
CA GLY A 173 -3.73 13.19 3.71
C GLY A 173 -4.45 12.17 2.83
N TRP A 174 -5.36 12.67 1.98
CA TRP A 174 -6.08 11.86 1.01
C TRP A 174 -5.81 12.35 -0.40
N ASN A 175 -4.69 11.89 -0.98
CA ASN A 175 -4.41 12.14 -2.39
C ASN A 175 -5.15 11.12 -3.28
N PRO A 176 -5.72 11.54 -4.42
CA PRO A 176 -6.33 10.62 -5.36
C PRO A 176 -5.29 9.60 -5.82
N GLN A 177 -5.68 8.33 -5.79
CA GLN A 177 -4.84 7.22 -6.24
C GLN A 177 -4.72 7.29 -7.75
N ARG A 178 -3.50 7.25 -8.28
CA ARG A 178 -3.29 7.06 -9.72
C ARG A 178 -3.67 5.61 -10.06
N ARG A 179 -4.74 5.44 -10.83
CA ARG A 179 -5.28 4.12 -11.21
C ARG A 179 -4.89 3.68 -12.63
N ASP A 180 -4.17 4.53 -13.35
CA ASP A 180 -3.62 4.16 -14.66
C ASP A 180 -2.25 3.50 -14.51
N ASP A 181 -2.04 2.46 -15.32
CA ASP A 181 -0.85 1.62 -15.49
C ASP A 181 0.40 2.38 -16.01
N GLY A 182 0.44 3.70 -15.82
CA GLY A 182 1.56 4.53 -16.22
C GLY A 182 2.80 4.15 -15.43
N SER A 183 3.83 3.67 -16.14
CA SER A 183 5.17 3.49 -15.58
C SER A 183 5.62 4.77 -14.88
N ILE A 184 6.12 4.65 -13.66
CA ILE A 184 6.67 5.79 -12.91
C ILE A 184 7.94 6.26 -13.64
N PRO A 185 8.08 7.56 -13.98
CA PRO A 185 9.30 8.09 -14.57
C PRO A 185 10.52 7.72 -13.71
N PHE A 186 11.60 7.26 -14.36
CA PHE A 186 12.77 6.76 -13.63
C PHE A 186 13.38 7.81 -12.67
N LEU A 187 13.37 9.08 -13.07
CA LEU A 187 13.82 10.19 -12.21
C LEU A 187 12.97 10.35 -10.94
N ASP A 188 11.66 10.09 -11.02
CA ASP A 188 10.77 10.10 -9.84
C ASP A 188 11.06 8.93 -8.90
N VAL A 189 11.44 7.77 -9.47
CA VAL A 189 11.90 6.63 -8.67
C VAL A 189 13.24 6.96 -7.99
N VAL A 190 14.19 7.55 -8.71
CA VAL A 190 15.49 7.92 -8.14
C VAL A 190 15.34 8.97 -7.04
N SER A 191 14.52 10.01 -7.25
CA SER A 191 14.31 11.04 -6.24
C SER A 191 13.67 10.49 -4.97
N ARG A 192 12.80 9.48 -5.09
CA ARG A 192 12.11 8.87 -3.96
C ARG A 192 12.91 7.79 -3.23
N TYR A 193 13.68 6.98 -3.95
CA TYR A 193 14.41 5.83 -3.38
C TYR A 193 15.93 6.04 -3.28
N GLY A 194 16.49 7.10 -3.88
CA GLY A 194 17.94 7.37 -3.90
C GLY A 194 18.53 7.57 -2.51
N GLY A 195 17.76 8.13 -1.56
CA GLY A 195 18.18 8.22 -0.16
C GLY A 195 18.39 6.85 0.50
N TYR A 196 17.61 5.85 0.13
CA TYR A 196 17.78 4.48 0.63
C TYR A 196 19.02 3.80 0.02
N VAL A 197 19.30 4.07 -1.25
CA VAL A 197 20.53 3.59 -1.90
C VAL A 197 21.76 4.18 -1.20
N LEU A 198 21.77 5.49 -0.95
CA LEU A 198 22.86 6.14 -0.21
C LEU A 198 23.03 5.55 1.18
N LEU A 199 21.93 5.34 1.92
CA LEU A 199 21.98 4.70 3.23
C LEU A 199 22.52 3.27 3.16
N GLY A 200 22.11 2.49 2.17
CA GLY A 200 22.62 1.13 1.94
C GLY A 200 24.12 1.10 1.66
N VAL A 201 24.60 2.02 0.81
CA VAL A 201 26.04 2.17 0.51
C VAL A 201 26.82 2.57 1.77
N LEU A 202 26.34 3.58 2.51
CA LEU A 202 26.98 4.04 3.74
C LEU A 202 27.03 2.93 4.80
N LEU A 203 25.91 2.23 5.00
CA LEU A 203 25.82 1.11 5.93
C LEU A 203 26.75 -0.03 5.54
N GLY A 204 26.79 -0.40 4.26
CA GLY A 204 27.69 -1.43 3.76
C GLY A 204 29.15 -1.05 3.91
N TRP A 205 29.51 0.20 3.59
CA TRP A 205 30.86 0.71 3.76
C TRP A 205 31.28 0.69 5.24
N LEU A 206 30.43 1.17 6.14
CA LEU A 206 30.70 1.18 7.58
C LEU A 206 30.80 -0.25 8.14
N ALA A 207 29.89 -1.14 7.77
CA ALA A 207 29.91 -2.55 8.19
C ALA A 207 31.21 -3.24 7.74
N TYR A 208 31.64 -3.01 6.50
CA TYR A 208 32.89 -3.57 5.97
C TYR A 208 34.11 -3.02 6.72
N LEU A 209 34.13 -1.72 7.02
CA LEU A 209 35.19 -1.12 7.82
C LEU A 209 35.25 -1.72 9.21
N ILE A 210 34.10 -1.96 9.88
CA ILE A 210 34.01 -2.54 11.23
C ILE A 210 34.52 -3.97 11.24
N SER A 211 33.89 -4.86 10.47
CA SER A 211 34.36 -6.23 10.29
C SER A 211 33.77 -6.86 9.00
N PRO A 212 34.58 -7.54 8.16
CA PRO A 212 34.06 -8.23 6.98
C PRO A 212 32.95 -9.26 7.29
N PRO A 213 32.99 -10.03 8.40
CA PRO A 213 31.88 -10.92 8.76
C PRO A 213 30.55 -10.16 9.00
N LEU A 214 30.58 -8.99 9.63
CA LEU A 214 29.39 -8.16 9.83
C LEU A 214 28.81 -7.69 8.50
N PHE A 215 29.66 -7.26 7.56
CA PHE A 215 29.22 -6.89 6.22
C PHE A 215 28.45 -8.02 5.52
N TRP A 216 29.01 -9.23 5.50
CA TRP A 216 28.33 -10.37 4.87
C TRP A 216 27.06 -10.79 5.62
N TRP A 217 27.06 -10.69 6.94
CA TRP A 217 25.87 -10.91 7.76
C TRP A 217 24.75 -9.91 7.46
N MET A 218 25.09 -8.64 7.28
CA MET A 218 24.14 -7.58 6.94
C MET A 218 23.82 -7.51 5.45
N SER A 219 24.42 -8.37 4.62
CA SER A 219 24.32 -8.26 3.16
C SER A 219 22.89 -8.31 2.61
N PRO A 220 21.92 -9.07 3.15
CA PRO A 220 20.54 -9.01 2.63
C PRO A 220 19.90 -7.63 2.82
N VAL A 221 20.18 -6.97 3.95
CA VAL A 221 19.70 -5.62 4.26
C VAL A 221 20.40 -4.60 3.37
N ILE A 222 21.73 -4.66 3.29
CA ILE A 222 22.54 -3.76 2.46
C ILE A 222 22.13 -3.88 1.00
N LEU A 223 22.03 -5.10 0.47
CA LEU A 223 21.67 -5.37 -0.91
C LEU A 223 20.26 -4.89 -1.23
N GLY A 224 19.29 -5.12 -0.35
CA GLY A 224 17.94 -4.59 -0.52
C GLY A 224 17.88 -3.07 -0.61
N LEU A 225 18.67 -2.37 0.22
CA LEU A 225 18.76 -0.90 0.21
C LEU A 225 19.50 -0.37 -1.02
N VAL A 226 20.64 -0.95 -1.38
CA VAL A 226 21.43 -0.56 -2.56
C VAL A 226 20.63 -0.78 -3.85
N LEU A 227 19.83 -1.86 -3.91
CA LEU A 227 18.97 -2.17 -5.04
C LEU A 227 17.59 -1.50 -4.97
N ALA A 228 17.34 -0.56 -4.06
CA ALA A 228 16.01 0.03 -3.88
C ALA A 228 15.44 0.65 -5.18
N VAL A 229 16.24 1.43 -5.90
CA VAL A 229 15.85 2.05 -7.19
C VAL A 229 15.54 1.00 -8.27
N PRO A 230 16.46 0.05 -8.60
CA PRO A 230 16.17 -0.94 -9.62
C PRO A 230 15.02 -1.87 -9.23
N LEU A 231 14.87 -2.23 -7.95
CA LEU A 231 13.74 -3.05 -7.48
C LEU A 231 12.41 -2.30 -7.62
N ALA A 232 12.34 -1.03 -7.22
CA ALA A 232 11.15 -0.22 -7.37
C ALA A 232 10.76 -0.02 -8.85
N SER A 233 11.75 0.16 -9.73
CA SER A 233 11.52 0.26 -11.18
C SER A 233 11.10 -1.06 -11.81
N LEU A 234 11.73 -2.17 -11.43
CA LEU A 234 11.43 -3.51 -11.93
C LEU A 234 10.02 -3.94 -11.56
N THR A 235 9.63 -3.73 -10.29
CA THR A 235 8.31 -4.14 -9.78
C THR A 235 7.17 -3.26 -10.29
N ALA A 236 7.46 -2.03 -10.74
CA ALA A 236 6.49 -1.16 -11.41
C ALA A 236 6.49 -1.30 -12.95
N SER A 237 7.31 -2.19 -13.51
CA SER A 237 7.48 -2.32 -14.96
C SER A 237 6.49 -3.32 -15.56
N ARG A 238 5.64 -2.82 -16.46
CA ARG A 238 4.75 -3.67 -17.28
C ARG A 238 5.55 -4.68 -18.11
N ALA A 239 6.68 -4.27 -18.69
CA ALA A 239 7.50 -5.17 -19.50
C ALA A 239 8.05 -6.34 -18.66
N ALA A 240 8.49 -6.07 -17.42
CA ALA A 240 8.93 -7.13 -16.51
C ALA A 240 7.79 -8.09 -16.14
N GLY A 241 6.59 -7.54 -15.86
CA GLY A 241 5.39 -8.34 -15.62
C GLY A 241 4.97 -9.19 -16.82
N GLU A 242 5.10 -8.69 -18.04
CA GLU A 242 4.81 -9.47 -19.25
C GLU A 242 5.81 -10.62 -19.45
N VAL A 243 7.09 -10.42 -19.10
CA VAL A 243 8.11 -11.48 -19.15
C VAL A 243 7.83 -12.57 -18.12
N THR A 244 7.57 -12.21 -16.86
CA THR A 244 7.24 -13.20 -15.82
C THR A 244 5.97 -13.96 -16.18
N ARG A 245 4.95 -13.27 -16.70
CA ARG A 245 3.71 -13.88 -17.21
C ARG A 245 3.98 -14.88 -18.34
N ARG A 246 4.82 -14.54 -19.32
CA ARG A 246 5.21 -15.45 -20.42
C ARG A 246 5.94 -16.70 -19.90
N LEU A 247 6.74 -16.55 -18.85
CA LEU A 247 7.41 -17.66 -18.16
C LEU A 247 6.46 -18.45 -17.24
N GLY A 248 5.21 -18.01 -17.08
CA GLY A 248 4.24 -18.59 -16.15
C GLY A 248 4.54 -18.31 -14.67
N LEU A 249 5.56 -17.49 -14.38
CA LEU A 249 5.99 -17.13 -13.03
C LEU A 249 5.10 -16.01 -12.48
N LEU A 250 4.80 -16.08 -11.17
CA LEU A 250 4.00 -15.08 -10.46
C LEU A 250 2.59 -14.86 -11.05
N THR A 251 2.08 -15.84 -11.82
CA THR A 251 0.74 -15.78 -12.42
C THR A 251 -0.31 -16.36 -11.48
N VAL A 252 -1.52 -15.82 -11.51
CA VAL A 252 -2.67 -16.37 -10.77
C VAL A 252 -3.63 -17.12 -11.71
N PRO A 253 -4.41 -18.11 -11.22
CA PRO A 253 -5.38 -18.83 -12.04
C PRO A 253 -6.34 -17.91 -12.80
N GLU A 254 -6.76 -16.82 -12.16
CA GLU A 254 -7.68 -15.82 -12.70
C GLU A 254 -7.08 -15.03 -13.88
N GLU A 255 -5.75 -14.97 -14.03
CA GLU A 255 -5.11 -14.37 -15.21
C GLU A 255 -5.11 -15.30 -16.43
N ARG A 256 -5.13 -16.62 -16.20
CA ARG A 256 -5.21 -17.63 -17.28
C ARG A 256 -6.64 -17.87 -17.71
N GLU A 257 -7.55 -17.93 -16.74
CA GLU A 257 -8.98 -18.13 -16.96
C GLU A 257 -9.75 -17.02 -16.23
N PRO A 258 -9.90 -15.84 -16.88
CA PRO A 258 -10.59 -14.70 -16.30
C PRO A 258 -12.04 -15.06 -15.92
N PRO A 259 -12.46 -14.79 -14.69
CA PRO A 259 -13.84 -14.96 -14.28
C PRO A 259 -14.80 -14.17 -15.19
N PRO A 260 -16.01 -14.69 -15.47
CA PRO A 260 -16.94 -14.06 -16.42
C PRO A 260 -17.25 -12.59 -16.13
N VAL A 261 -17.26 -12.20 -14.85
CA VAL A 261 -17.50 -10.81 -14.43
C VAL A 261 -16.38 -9.86 -14.88
N LEU A 262 -15.13 -10.30 -14.93
CA LEU A 262 -14.03 -9.49 -15.45
C LEU A 262 -14.16 -9.30 -16.96
N GLY A 263 -14.55 -10.36 -17.68
CA GLY A 263 -14.87 -10.27 -19.11
C GLY A 263 -16.04 -9.32 -19.40
N ALA A 264 -17.10 -9.39 -18.60
CA ALA A 264 -18.25 -8.50 -18.70
C ALA A 264 -17.87 -7.04 -18.40
N ALA A 265 -17.05 -6.81 -17.37
CA ALA A 265 -16.54 -5.48 -17.02
C ALA A 265 -15.67 -4.90 -18.13
N ALA A 266 -14.75 -5.68 -18.70
CA ALA A 266 -13.90 -5.25 -19.81
C ALA A 266 -14.74 -4.91 -21.06
N GLN A 267 -15.77 -5.72 -21.38
CA GLN A 267 -16.70 -5.42 -22.47
C GLN A 267 -17.50 -4.14 -22.20
N ALA A 268 -17.97 -3.93 -20.97
CA ALA A 268 -18.69 -2.72 -20.59
C ALA A 268 -17.79 -1.47 -20.71
N LEU A 269 -16.52 -1.56 -20.28
CA LEU A 269 -15.54 -0.50 -20.43
C LEU A 269 -15.28 -0.18 -21.91
N ALA A 270 -15.08 -1.21 -22.74
CA ALA A 270 -14.86 -1.06 -24.17
C ALA A 270 -16.07 -0.41 -24.87
N ARG A 271 -17.30 -0.80 -24.49
CA ARG A 271 -18.55 -0.19 -25.00
C ARG A 271 -18.75 1.24 -24.55
N SER A 272 -18.23 1.59 -23.36
CA SER A 272 -18.36 2.94 -22.81
C SER A 272 -17.58 3.97 -23.64
N GLY A 273 -16.65 3.52 -24.49
CA GLY A 273 -15.85 4.36 -25.38
C GLY A 273 -14.91 5.26 -24.58
N GLY A 274 -13.60 5.12 -24.76
CA GLY A 274 -12.60 5.99 -24.12
C GLY A 274 -12.62 7.46 -24.58
N GLY A 275 -13.77 7.99 -24.99
CA GLY A 275 -13.95 9.41 -25.23
C GLY A 275 -13.73 10.19 -23.94
N GLU A 276 -13.14 11.39 -24.05
CA GLU A 276 -13.01 12.25 -22.89
C GLU A 276 -14.38 12.40 -22.21
N PRO A 277 -14.47 12.27 -20.88
CA PRO A 277 -15.72 12.47 -20.18
C PRO A 277 -16.18 13.89 -20.46
N GLY A 278 -17.17 14.03 -21.34
CA GLY A 278 -17.87 15.29 -21.57
C GLY A 278 -18.48 15.82 -20.27
N ASP A 279 -19.00 17.04 -20.31
CA ASP A 279 -19.61 17.66 -19.13
C ASP A 279 -20.62 16.71 -18.45
N GLY A 280 -20.38 16.40 -17.17
CA GLY A 280 -21.19 15.41 -16.43
C GLY A 280 -22.68 15.75 -16.39
N VAL A 281 -23.05 17.03 -16.40
CA VAL A 281 -24.46 17.45 -16.44
C VAL A 281 -25.06 17.16 -17.82
N ALA A 282 -24.30 17.40 -18.90
CA ALA A 282 -24.74 17.07 -20.25
C ALA A 282 -24.90 15.55 -20.45
N ARG A 283 -23.99 14.74 -19.90
CA ARG A 283 -24.13 13.27 -19.92
C ARG A 283 -25.37 12.78 -19.18
N LEU A 284 -25.63 13.32 -18.00
CA LEU A 284 -26.83 12.97 -17.23
C LEU A 284 -28.11 13.39 -17.97
N ALA A 285 -28.12 14.56 -18.59
CA ALA A 285 -29.26 15.01 -19.37
C ALA A 285 -29.48 14.18 -20.66
N GLY A 286 -28.41 13.66 -21.26
CA GLY A 286 -28.44 12.89 -22.50
C GLY A 286 -28.74 11.39 -22.32
N ASP A 287 -28.68 10.86 -21.10
CA ASP A 287 -28.89 9.44 -20.81
C ASP A 287 -29.83 9.26 -19.61
N ALA A 288 -31.10 8.93 -19.91
CA ALA A 288 -32.13 8.75 -18.90
C ALA A 288 -31.84 7.60 -17.92
N ALA A 289 -31.18 6.53 -18.39
CA ALA A 289 -30.81 5.41 -17.54
C ALA A 289 -29.68 5.81 -16.58
N LEU A 290 -28.69 6.57 -17.07
CA LEU A 290 -27.62 7.14 -16.24
C LEU A 290 -28.15 8.12 -15.19
N LEU A 291 -29.10 9.00 -15.57
CA LEU A 291 -29.74 9.91 -14.63
C LEU A 291 -30.54 9.17 -13.54
N ALA A 292 -31.29 8.13 -13.93
CA ALA A 292 -32.03 7.30 -12.98
C ALA A 292 -31.08 6.59 -12.00
N ALA A 293 -29.97 6.03 -12.50
CA ALA A 293 -28.94 5.43 -11.67
C ALA A 293 -28.28 6.46 -10.73
N HIS A 294 -27.94 7.65 -11.23
CA HIS A 294 -27.36 8.73 -10.42
C HIS A 294 -28.28 9.13 -9.27
N ARG A 295 -29.58 9.33 -9.55
CA ARG A 295 -30.61 9.62 -8.51
C ARG A 295 -30.68 8.51 -7.46
N ALA A 296 -30.62 7.24 -7.87
CA ALA A 296 -30.66 6.10 -6.96
C ALA A 296 -29.42 6.00 -6.06
N PHE A 297 -28.27 6.50 -6.51
CA PHE A 297 -27.03 6.52 -5.73
C PHE A 297 -26.88 7.73 -4.81
N LEU A 298 -27.80 8.70 -4.86
CA LEU A 298 -27.75 9.84 -3.94
C LEU A 298 -28.06 9.40 -2.50
N PRO A 299 -27.19 9.72 -1.52
CA PRO A 299 -27.46 9.45 -0.11
C PRO A 299 -28.76 10.14 0.32
N ALA A 300 -29.66 9.40 0.97
CA ALA A 300 -30.98 9.90 1.37
C ALA A 300 -31.76 10.56 0.21
N GLY A 301 -31.58 10.06 -1.02
CA GLY A 301 -32.19 10.62 -2.22
C GLY A 301 -31.74 12.04 -2.55
N GLY A 302 -30.58 12.48 -2.07
CA GLY A 302 -30.05 13.83 -2.29
C GLY A 302 -30.70 14.89 -1.41
N THR A 303 -31.43 14.47 -0.36
CA THR A 303 -32.01 15.40 0.60
C THR A 303 -30.96 15.89 1.59
N ARG A 304 -30.89 17.20 1.77
CA ARG A 304 -30.00 17.84 2.75
C ARG A 304 -30.51 17.53 4.18
N PRO A 305 -29.68 16.95 5.07
CA PRO A 305 -30.03 16.80 6.48
C PRO A 305 -30.29 18.16 7.15
N LYS A 306 -31.19 18.19 8.15
CA LYS A 306 -31.38 19.40 8.97
C LYS A 306 -30.08 19.73 9.72
N GLY A 307 -29.65 20.99 9.66
CA GLY A 307 -28.39 21.45 10.28
C GLY A 307 -27.14 21.28 9.40
N ASP A 308 -27.24 20.70 8.20
CA ASP A 308 -26.13 20.66 7.25
C ASP A 308 -25.99 22.00 6.53
N HIS A 309 -25.03 22.81 6.97
CA HIS A 309 -24.76 24.15 6.44
C HIS A 309 -23.52 24.20 5.54
N ALA A 310 -23.19 23.10 4.84
CA ALA A 310 -22.10 23.07 3.88
C ALA A 310 -22.23 24.22 2.86
N PRO A 311 -21.30 25.21 2.86
CA PRO A 311 -21.42 26.41 2.04
C PRO A 311 -21.56 26.08 0.55
N GLU A 312 -20.78 25.12 0.05
CA GLU A 312 -20.75 24.74 -1.36
C GLU A 312 -22.10 24.25 -1.84
N ARG A 313 -22.85 23.48 -1.01
CA ARG A 313 -24.18 22.99 -1.39
C ARG A 313 -25.21 24.12 -1.43
N LEU A 314 -25.19 24.99 -0.43
CA LEU A 314 -26.13 26.11 -0.32
C LEU A 314 -25.92 27.12 -1.46
N VAL A 315 -24.66 27.49 -1.70
CA VAL A 315 -24.29 28.42 -2.77
C VAL A 315 -24.59 27.81 -4.14
N ALA A 316 -24.26 26.52 -4.35
CA ALA A 316 -24.56 25.86 -5.61
C ALA A 316 -26.06 25.82 -5.90
N ARG A 317 -26.90 25.52 -4.89
CA ARG A 317 -28.35 25.53 -5.04
C ARG A 317 -28.88 26.91 -5.42
N ALA A 318 -28.41 27.97 -4.76
CA ALA A 318 -28.81 29.34 -5.08
C ALA A 318 -28.39 29.73 -6.52
N LYS A 319 -27.12 29.53 -6.88
CA LYS A 319 -26.59 29.81 -8.22
C LYS A 319 -27.36 29.07 -9.33
N VAL A 320 -27.70 27.81 -9.10
CA VAL A 320 -28.47 27.00 -10.07
C VAL A 320 -29.92 27.46 -10.17
N SER A 321 -30.53 27.87 -9.05
CA SER A 321 -31.89 28.41 -9.03
C SER A 321 -32.00 29.73 -9.80
N ASP A 322 -31.00 30.61 -9.63
CA ASP A 322 -30.97 31.95 -10.23
C ASP A 322 -30.52 31.95 -11.70
N ALA A 323 -29.98 30.83 -12.19
CA ALA A 323 -29.46 30.75 -13.55
C ALA A 323 -30.59 30.76 -14.60
N PRO A 324 -30.50 31.61 -15.64
CA PRO A 324 -31.51 31.67 -16.70
C PRO A 324 -31.41 30.49 -17.68
N ASP A 325 -30.21 29.94 -17.87
CA ASP A 325 -29.94 28.82 -18.76
C ASP A 325 -28.83 27.91 -18.20
N LEU A 326 -28.70 26.71 -18.79
CA LEU A 326 -27.71 25.73 -18.36
C LEU A 326 -26.26 26.25 -18.49
N ALA A 327 -25.97 27.05 -19.52
CA ALA A 327 -24.61 27.54 -19.76
C ALA A 327 -24.20 28.57 -18.70
N ALA A 328 -25.13 29.43 -18.27
CA ALA A 328 -24.96 30.37 -17.17
C ALA A 328 -24.79 29.65 -15.82
N ALA A 329 -25.58 28.59 -15.58
CA ALA A 329 -25.43 27.75 -14.39
C ALA A 329 -24.03 27.11 -14.33
N LEU A 330 -23.59 26.49 -15.42
CA LEU A 330 -22.29 25.80 -15.47
C LEU A 330 -21.10 26.76 -15.36
N ARG A 331 -21.19 27.99 -15.90
CA ARG A 331 -20.14 29.00 -15.79
C ARG A 331 -20.01 29.58 -14.37
N SER A 332 -21.11 29.64 -13.60
CA SER A 332 -21.11 30.24 -12.26
C SER A 332 -20.66 29.28 -11.16
N LEU A 333 -20.68 27.97 -11.43
CA LEU A 333 -20.31 26.93 -10.49
C LEU A 333 -18.82 26.59 -10.57
N THR A 334 -18.15 26.63 -9.41
CA THR A 334 -16.84 26.01 -9.23
C THR A 334 -16.95 24.48 -9.28
N PRO A 335 -15.84 23.72 -9.46
CA PRO A 335 -15.88 22.25 -9.45
C PRO A 335 -16.50 21.64 -8.18
N ARG A 336 -16.23 22.24 -7.01
CA ARG A 336 -16.81 21.79 -5.73
C ARG A 336 -18.30 22.09 -5.64
N GLU A 337 -18.73 23.27 -6.06
CA GLU A 337 -20.15 23.64 -6.11
C GLU A 337 -20.92 22.78 -7.11
N LYS A 338 -20.34 22.49 -8.28
CA LYS A 338 -20.95 21.61 -9.27
C LYS A 338 -21.13 20.19 -8.73
N ALA A 339 -20.12 19.63 -8.07
CA ALA A 339 -20.23 18.33 -7.40
C ALA A 339 -21.30 18.35 -6.29
N ALA A 340 -21.39 19.45 -5.54
CA ALA A 340 -22.41 19.62 -4.50
C ALA A 340 -23.83 19.73 -5.09
N ALA A 341 -24.01 20.45 -6.20
CA ALA A 341 -25.29 20.54 -6.92
C ALA A 341 -25.73 19.18 -7.48
N LEU A 342 -24.81 18.42 -8.07
CA LEU A 342 -25.09 17.07 -8.55
C LEU A 342 -25.46 16.09 -7.42
N SER A 343 -25.07 16.40 -6.19
CA SER A 343 -25.36 15.59 -4.99
C SER A 343 -26.60 16.06 -4.21
N ASP A 344 -27.26 17.13 -4.67
CA ASP A 344 -28.38 17.78 -4.01
C ASP A 344 -29.61 17.69 -4.92
N ALA A 345 -30.66 16.99 -4.49
CA ALA A 345 -31.78 16.68 -5.36
C ALA A 345 -32.45 17.92 -5.98
N PRO A 346 -32.76 18.99 -5.22
CA PRO A 346 -33.35 20.21 -5.82
C PRO A 346 -32.44 20.88 -6.85
N ALA A 347 -31.14 20.97 -6.58
CA ALA A 347 -30.20 21.56 -7.53
C ALA A 347 -30.01 20.67 -8.77
N LEU A 348 -29.97 19.35 -8.60
CA LEU A 348 -29.90 18.38 -9.71
C LEU A 348 -31.13 18.49 -10.61
N GLU A 349 -32.34 18.47 -10.05
CA GLU A 349 -33.57 18.59 -10.85
C GLU A 349 -33.59 19.90 -11.62
N ARG A 350 -33.20 21.02 -10.99
CA ARG A 350 -33.11 22.31 -11.68
C ARG A 350 -32.09 22.29 -12.82
N LEU A 351 -30.94 21.65 -12.65
CA LEU A 351 -29.96 21.47 -13.73
C LEU A 351 -30.54 20.62 -14.89
N MET A 352 -31.31 19.58 -14.59
CA MET A 352 -31.95 18.74 -15.60
C MET A 352 -33.08 19.47 -16.34
N GLU A 353 -33.86 20.32 -15.65
CA GLU A 353 -34.83 21.22 -16.28
C GLU A 353 -34.17 22.17 -17.27
N LEU A 354 -33.10 22.86 -16.84
CA LEU A 354 -32.33 23.78 -17.68
C LEU A 354 -31.70 23.07 -18.89
N ALA A 355 -31.28 21.81 -18.72
CA ALA A 355 -30.78 20.99 -19.81
C ALA A 355 -31.87 20.56 -20.79
N GLY A 356 -33.06 20.18 -20.29
CA GLY A 356 -34.21 19.77 -21.10
C GLY A 356 -34.78 20.90 -21.96
N HIS A 357 -34.73 22.15 -21.48
CA HIS A 357 -35.13 23.32 -22.27
C HIS A 357 -34.28 23.52 -23.54
N ARG A 358 -33.01 23.14 -23.50
CA ARG A 358 -32.08 23.23 -24.64
C ARG A 358 -32.34 22.18 -25.74
N ALA A 359 -33.07 21.11 -25.43
CA ALA A 359 -33.42 20.08 -26.41
C ALA A 359 -34.73 20.39 -27.17
N ARG A 360 -35.50 21.38 -26.72
CA ARG A 360 -36.81 21.77 -27.30
C ARG A 360 -36.81 23.10 -28.05
N ALA A 361 -35.73 23.89 -27.94
CA ALA A 361 -35.46 25.12 -28.70
C ALA A 361 -34.41 24.80 -29.76
#